data_AF-A0A4U6AJK4-F1
#
_entry.id   AF-A0A4U6AJK4-F1
#
_cell.length_a   1.000
_cell.length_b   1.000
_cell.length_c   1.000
_cell.angle_alpha   90.00
_cell.angle_beta   90.00
_cell.angle_gamma   90.00
#
_symmetry.space_group_name_H-M   'P 1'
#
loop_
_entity.id
_entity.type
_entity.pdbx_description
1 polymer ?
#
loop_
_entity_poly.entity_id
_entity_poly.type
_entity_poly.pdbx_seq_one_letter_code
_entity_poly.pdbx_strand_id
1 'polypeptide(L)'
;MKKLLLAAALVCASTLAAFAQTTPAPATDGKTPAVATPQTKNPTAPVEGANSFTEEQAKTRLTEAGYTDISGLMKDDKGVWQAKASKDGKPVSLALDYQGNIVAK
;
A
#
# COMPACT_ATOMS: atom_id res chain seq x y z
N MET A 1 -46.06 63.88 -13.84
CA MET A 1 -45.23 63.40 -12.72
C MET A 1 -45.23 61.87 -12.78
N LYS A 2 -44.09 61.27 -13.09
CA LYS A 2 -44.02 59.90 -13.62
C LYS A 2 -44.08 58.88 -12.49
N LYS A 3 -45.14 58.08 -12.47
CA LYS A 3 -45.27 56.81 -11.74
C LYS A 3 -45.17 55.70 -12.79
N LEU A 4 -44.36 54.67 -12.56
CA LEU A 4 -44.47 53.39 -13.26
C LEU A 4 -43.73 52.31 -12.46
N LEU A 5 -44.51 51.38 -11.92
CA LEU A 5 -44.10 50.03 -11.56
C LEU A 5 -43.86 49.26 -12.87
N LEU A 6 -42.78 48.47 -12.95
CA LEU A 6 -42.67 47.42 -13.94
C LEU A 6 -41.88 46.22 -13.37
N ALA A 7 -42.49 45.05 -13.52
CA ALA A 7 -41.91 43.74 -13.28
C ALA A 7 -40.95 43.34 -14.41
N ALA A 8 -39.96 42.50 -14.10
CA ALA A 8 -39.30 41.65 -15.09
C ALA A 8 -38.81 40.35 -14.41
N ALA A 9 -39.32 39.24 -14.92
CA ALA A 9 -38.86 37.88 -14.60
C ALA A 9 -37.81 37.45 -15.63
N LEU A 10 -36.76 36.71 -15.22
CA LEU A 10 -36.22 35.61 -16.04
C LEU A 10 -35.28 34.67 -15.23
N VAL A 11 -35.73 33.41 -15.11
CA VAL A 11 -35.05 32.10 -15.22
C VAL A 11 -33.50 32.04 -15.16
N CYS A 12 -32.97 31.09 -14.39
CA CYS A 12 -31.90 30.09 -14.73
C CYS A 12 -31.68 29.17 -13.51
N ALA A 13 -32.00 27.88 -13.57
CA ALA A 13 -31.13 26.76 -13.98
C ALA A 13 -30.07 26.34 -12.91
N SER A 14 -30.31 25.17 -12.32
CA SER A 14 -29.40 24.16 -11.72
C SER A 14 -27.90 24.44 -11.63
N THR A 15 -27.26 24.08 -10.50
CA THR A 15 -26.13 23.10 -10.41
C THR A 15 -25.57 22.91 -8.99
N LEU A 16 -25.46 21.64 -8.59
CA LEU A 16 -24.31 20.95 -7.96
C LEU A 16 -23.62 21.49 -6.68
N ALA A 17 -23.72 20.66 -5.64
CA ALA A 17 -22.72 20.22 -4.67
C ALA A 17 -21.48 21.09 -4.36
N ALA A 18 -21.29 21.38 -3.07
CA ALA A 18 -19.97 21.41 -2.44
C ALA A 18 -20.12 21.15 -0.93
N PHE A 19 -19.91 19.90 -0.49
CA PHE A 19 -19.60 19.63 0.91
C PHE A 19 -18.22 20.24 1.19
N ALA A 20 -18.18 21.24 2.07
CA ALA A 20 -16.96 21.90 2.48
C ALA A 20 -16.07 20.90 3.26
N GLN A 21 -14.90 20.67 2.70
CA GLN A 21 -13.80 19.88 3.24
C GLN A 21 -13.17 20.65 4.41
N THR A 22 -13.40 20.23 5.65
CA THR A 22 -12.62 20.73 6.81
C THR A 22 -11.51 19.74 7.13
N THR A 23 -10.31 20.10 6.69
CA THR A 23 -9.00 19.54 7.01
C THR A 23 -8.76 19.37 8.52
N PRO A 24 -8.29 18.23 9.02
CA PRO A 24 -7.69 18.15 10.36
C PRO A 24 -6.27 18.74 10.33
N ALA A 25 -5.99 19.63 11.29
CA ALA A 25 -4.68 20.22 11.52
C ALA A 25 -3.60 19.15 11.86
N PRO A 26 -2.31 19.39 11.58
CA PRO A 26 -1.25 18.44 11.92
C PRO A 26 -0.96 18.50 13.41
N ALA A 27 -1.15 17.39 14.12
CA ALA A 27 -0.65 17.24 15.48
C ALA A 27 0.85 16.93 15.43
N THR A 28 1.65 17.85 15.97
CA THR A 28 3.04 17.65 16.36
C THR A 28 3.12 16.69 17.54
N ASP A 29 3.34 15.40 17.27
CA ASP A 29 3.90 14.46 18.23
C ASP A 29 4.77 13.45 17.47
N GLY A 30 6.01 13.31 17.91
CA GLY A 30 7.07 12.49 17.32
C GLY A 30 6.80 10.98 17.42
N LYS A 31 5.75 10.52 16.74
CA LYS A 31 5.59 9.15 16.29
C LYS A 31 5.21 9.25 14.83
N THR A 32 6.18 9.08 13.92
CA THR A 32 5.84 8.54 12.61
C THR A 32 5.20 7.18 12.89
N PRO A 33 3.87 6.99 12.74
CA PRO A 33 3.37 5.64 12.68
C PRO A 33 4.12 5.01 11.50
N ALA A 34 4.83 3.91 11.75
CA ALA A 34 5.26 3.08 10.64
C ALA A 34 3.97 2.67 9.94
N VAL A 35 3.63 3.33 8.84
CA VAL A 35 2.53 2.91 7.99
C VAL A 35 3.04 1.66 7.28
N ALA A 36 3.06 0.53 8.00
CA ALA A 36 2.98 -0.76 7.36
C ALA A 36 1.63 -0.74 6.65
N THR A 37 1.65 -0.48 5.35
CA THR A 37 0.49 -0.66 4.48
C THR A 37 0.64 -2.06 3.90
N PRO A 38 0.14 -3.14 4.54
CA PRO A 38 0.37 -4.51 4.07
C PRO A 38 -0.38 -4.87 2.77
N GLN A 39 -0.96 -3.91 2.04
CA GLN A 39 -2.02 -4.22 1.07
C GLN A 39 -1.76 -3.80 -0.38
N THR A 40 -0.75 -2.97 -0.65
CA THR A 40 -0.34 -2.69 -2.03
C THR A 40 0.85 -3.57 -2.37
N LYS A 41 0.59 -4.60 -3.18
CA LYS A 41 1.64 -5.34 -3.87
C LYS A 41 2.44 -4.32 -4.67
N ASN A 42 3.61 -3.94 -4.18
CA ASN A 42 4.45 -2.92 -4.81
C ASN A 42 4.79 -3.42 -6.23
N PRO A 43 4.37 -2.73 -7.31
CA PRO A 43 4.59 -3.20 -8.67
C PRO A 43 6.08 -3.25 -9.05
N THR A 44 6.94 -2.58 -8.27
CA THR A 44 8.39 -2.58 -8.46
C THR A 44 9.10 -3.62 -7.57
N ALA A 45 8.39 -4.37 -6.74
CA ALA A 45 8.99 -5.45 -5.96
C ALA A 45 9.37 -6.66 -6.84
N PRO A 46 10.45 -7.40 -6.53
CA PRO A 46 11.35 -7.22 -5.38
C PRO A 46 12.35 -6.08 -5.61
N VAL A 47 12.56 -5.24 -4.59
CA VAL A 47 13.56 -4.16 -4.67
C VAL A 47 14.92 -4.66 -4.16
N GLU A 48 15.97 -4.45 -4.95
CA GLU A 48 17.35 -4.80 -4.55
C GLU A 48 17.85 -3.88 -3.43
N GLY A 49 18.62 -4.40 -2.48
CA GLY A 49 19.15 -3.61 -1.37
C GLY A 49 19.70 -4.45 -0.22
N ALA A 50 20.53 -3.81 0.62
CA ALA A 50 21.11 -4.46 1.78
C ALA A 50 20.01 -4.92 2.77
N ASN A 51 19.75 -6.21 2.77
CA ASN A 51 18.72 -6.80 3.60
C ASN A 51 19.26 -7.24 4.96
N SER A 52 18.65 -6.67 6.00
CA SER A 52 18.98 -6.89 7.41
C SER A 52 18.19 -8.03 8.05
N PHE A 53 17.26 -8.67 7.34
CA PHE A 53 16.56 -9.83 7.87
C PHE A 53 17.52 -11.01 7.96
N THR A 54 17.47 -11.69 9.10
CA THR A 54 18.05 -13.03 9.24
C THR A 54 17.19 -14.05 8.48
N GLU A 55 17.74 -15.25 8.28
CA GLU A 55 17.00 -16.35 7.65
C GLU A 55 15.70 -16.67 8.41
N GLU A 56 15.76 -16.68 9.75
CA GLU A 56 14.60 -16.96 10.62
C GLU A 56 13.53 -15.88 10.51
N GLN A 57 13.93 -14.61 10.41
CA GLN A 57 13.01 -13.49 10.22
C GLN A 57 12.35 -13.55 8.85
N ALA A 58 13.12 -13.88 7.81
CA ALA A 58 12.58 -14.09 6.48
C ALA A 58 11.57 -15.24 6.45
N LYS A 59 11.92 -16.40 7.04
CA LYS A 59 11.04 -17.57 7.15
C LYS A 59 9.76 -17.26 7.91
N THR A 60 9.86 -16.55 9.04
CA THR A 60 8.70 -16.11 9.83
C THR A 60 7.75 -15.29 8.97
N ARG A 61 8.25 -14.29 8.24
CA ARG A 61 7.41 -13.45 7.35
C ARG A 61 6.75 -14.25 6.23
N LEU A 62 7.47 -15.17 5.61
CA LEU A 62 6.90 -16.04 4.58
C LEU A 62 5.78 -16.91 5.16
N THR A 63 5.95 -17.41 6.39
CA THR A 63 4.93 -18.21 7.09
C THR A 63 3.70 -17.36 7.44
N GLU A 64 3.91 -16.15 7.98
CA GLU A 64 2.86 -15.18 8.28
C GLU A 64 2.09 -14.72 7.03
N ALA A 65 2.74 -14.72 5.86
CA ALA A 65 2.10 -14.44 4.57
C ALA A 65 1.30 -15.63 3.98
N GLY A 66 1.22 -16.73 4.73
CA GLY A 66 0.41 -17.91 4.38
C GLY A 66 1.12 -18.92 3.47
N TYR A 67 2.44 -18.88 3.38
CA TYR A 67 3.23 -19.88 2.65
C TYR A 67 3.63 -21.03 3.60
N THR A 68 3.56 -22.27 3.11
CA THR A 68 3.95 -23.48 3.84
C THR A 68 5.14 -24.16 3.16
N ASP A 69 5.70 -25.21 3.76
CA ASP A 69 6.77 -26.02 3.16
C ASP A 69 8.00 -25.19 2.69
N ILE A 70 8.31 -24.14 3.43
CA ILE A 70 9.38 -23.20 3.09
C ILE A 70 10.73 -23.91 3.17
N SER A 71 11.46 -23.93 2.05
CA SER A 71 12.74 -24.61 1.88
C SER A 71 13.69 -23.82 0.96
N GLY A 72 14.99 -24.08 1.08
CA GLY A 72 16.01 -23.43 0.26
C GLY A 72 16.03 -21.91 0.41
N LEU A 73 15.82 -21.43 1.64
CA LEU A 73 15.84 -20.00 1.96
C LEU A 73 17.29 -19.50 1.89
N MET A 74 17.57 -18.60 0.95
CA MET A 74 18.91 -18.06 0.74
C MET A 74 18.83 -16.59 0.33
N LYS A 75 19.75 -15.77 0.80
CA LYS A 75 19.88 -14.39 0.33
C LYS A 75 20.76 -14.37 -0.91
N ASP A 76 20.29 -13.75 -1.99
CA ASP A 76 21.07 -13.59 -3.22
C ASP A 76 22.01 -12.37 -3.14
N ASP A 77 22.82 -12.20 -4.19
CA ASP A 77 23.80 -11.11 -4.31
C ASP A 77 23.15 -9.71 -4.34
N LYS A 78 21.84 -9.63 -4.59
CA LYS A 78 21.03 -8.41 -4.61
C LYS A 78 20.42 -8.10 -3.25
N GLY A 79 20.68 -8.95 -2.25
CA GLY A 79 20.11 -8.85 -0.92
C GLY A 79 18.65 -9.31 -0.85
N VAL A 80 18.12 -10.00 -1.85
CA VAL A 80 16.75 -10.52 -1.83
C VAL A 80 16.76 -11.94 -1.30
N TRP A 81 15.89 -12.24 -0.34
CA TRP A 81 15.68 -13.59 0.18
C TRP A 81 14.87 -14.41 -0.82
N GLN A 82 15.46 -15.48 -1.34
CA GLN A 82 14.84 -16.43 -2.24
C GLN A 82 14.45 -17.69 -1.49
N ALA A 83 13.26 -18.24 -1.75
CA ALA A 83 12.81 -19.50 -1.16
C ALA A 83 11.91 -20.29 -2.10
N LYS A 84 11.76 -21.59 -1.86
CA LYS A 84 10.64 -22.38 -2.38
C LYS A 84 9.63 -22.61 -1.27
N ALA A 85 8.36 -22.57 -1.59
CA ALA A 85 7.29 -22.82 -0.64
C ALA A 85 6.07 -23.40 -1.36
N SER A 86 5.02 -23.71 -0.60
CA SER A 86 3.72 -24.10 -1.11
C SER A 86 2.68 -23.03 -0.76
N LYS A 87 1.77 -22.75 -1.68
CA LYS A 87 0.56 -21.94 -1.44
C LYS A 87 -0.62 -22.64 -2.09
N ASP A 88 -1.68 -22.87 -1.32
CA ASP A 88 -2.88 -23.59 -1.80
C ASP A 88 -2.55 -24.96 -2.43
N GLY A 89 -1.56 -25.67 -1.85
CA GLY A 89 -1.08 -26.97 -2.34
C GLY A 89 -0.24 -26.92 -3.61
N LYS A 90 0.13 -25.72 -4.10
CA LYS A 90 0.98 -25.55 -5.29
C LYS A 90 2.37 -25.05 -4.90
N PRO A 91 3.45 -25.63 -5.45
CA PRO A 91 4.79 -25.11 -5.24
C PRO A 91 4.94 -23.74 -5.92
N VAL A 92 5.53 -22.80 -5.20
CA VAL A 92 5.79 -21.43 -5.64
C VAL A 92 7.21 -21.01 -5.25
N SER A 93 7.84 -20.21 -6.09
CA SER A 93 9.12 -19.60 -5.75
C SER A 93 8.87 -18.22 -5.15
N LEU A 94 9.51 -17.90 -4.04
CA LEU A 94 9.31 -16.65 -3.31
C LEU A 94 10.55 -15.78 -3.38
N ALA A 95 10.32 -14.48 -3.39
CA ALA A 95 11.30 -13.43 -3.23
C ALA A 95 10.83 -12.48 -2.13
N LEU A 96 11.67 -12.23 -1.13
CA LEU A 96 11.43 -11.28 -0.04
C LEU A 96 12.52 -10.21 -0.08
N ASP A 97 12.14 -8.98 -0.36
CA ASP A 97 13.08 -7.86 -0.40
C ASP A 97 13.39 -7.26 0.98
N TYR A 98 14.31 -6.31 1.03
CA TYR A 98 14.73 -5.64 2.27
C TYR A 98 13.61 -4.79 2.90
N GLN A 99 12.57 -4.43 2.14
CA GLN A 99 11.42 -3.66 2.62
C GLN A 99 10.35 -4.56 3.23
N GLY A 100 10.48 -5.88 3.06
CA GLY A 100 9.50 -6.86 3.53
C GLY A 100 8.43 -7.23 2.50
N ASN A 101 8.57 -6.82 1.23
CA ASN A 101 7.64 -7.20 0.18
C ASN A 101 7.89 -8.66 -0.23
N ILE A 102 6.82 -9.45 -0.32
CA ILE A 102 6.88 -10.85 -0.75
C ILE A 102 6.27 -10.99 -2.15
N VAL A 103 7.05 -11.51 -3.08
CA VAL A 103 6.65 -11.78 -4.47
C VAL A 103 6.71 -13.28 -4.73
N ALA A 104 5.60 -13.85 -5.18
CA ALA A 104 5.56 -15.22 -5.69
C ALA A 104 5.82 -15.20 -7.20
N LYS A 105 6.74 -16.06 -7.67
CA LYS A 105 7.14 -16.29 -9.05
C LYS A 105 6.64 -17.65 -9.52
#